data_AF-A0A7U3ZHN5-F1
#
_entry.id   AF-A0A7U3ZHN5-F1
#
_cell.length_a   1.000
_cell.length_b   1.000
_cell.length_c   1.000
_cell.angle_alpha   90.00
_cell.angle_beta   90.00
_cell.angle_gamma   90.00
#
_symmetry.space_group_name_H-M   'P 1'
#
loop_
_entity.id
_entity.type
_entity.pdbx_description
1 polymer ?
#
loop_
_entity_poly.entity_id
_entity_poly.type
_entity_poly.pdbx_seq_one_letter_code
_entity_poly.pdbx_strand_id
1 'polypeptide(L)'
;MNVEKNLSKAEFLKESIFDLLDLIDRANRAIERHKTIAPQDTIAIEGFMRLREQHASHLDELMAEFGLHLAKQSGDAGEYSYAMAS
;
A
#
# COMPACT_ATOMS: atom_id res chain seq x y z
N MET A 1 -5.24 9.99 -34.10
CA MET A 1 -5.82 8.69 -33.72
C MET A 1 -5.25 8.32 -32.36
N ASN A 2 -6.03 8.51 -31.29
CA ASN A 2 -5.64 8.03 -29.96
C ASN A 2 -5.88 6.53 -29.95
N VAL A 3 -4.80 5.75 -29.95
CA VAL A 3 -4.89 4.33 -29.64
C VAL A 3 -5.10 4.26 -28.14
N GLU A 4 -6.36 4.24 -27.71
CA GLU A 4 -6.73 3.81 -26.37
C GLU A 4 -6.17 2.39 -26.22
N LYS A 5 -5.04 2.31 -25.52
CA LYS A 5 -4.35 1.06 -25.27
C LYS A 5 -5.23 0.30 -24.31
N ASN A 6 -6.10 -0.58 -24.83
CA ASN A 6 -6.92 -1.48 -24.05
C ASN A 6 -5.97 -2.43 -23.29
N LEU A 7 -5.55 -2.00 -22.11
CA LEU A 7 -4.78 -2.81 -21.18
C LEU A 7 -5.60 -4.06 -20.86
N SER A 8 -4.95 -5.22 -20.93
CA SER A 8 -5.57 -6.43 -20.42
C SER A 8 -5.88 -6.27 -18.93
N LYS A 9 -6.91 -6.96 -18.42
CA LYS A 9 -7.25 -6.95 -16.99
C LYS A 9 -6.01 -7.23 -16.12
N ALA A 10 -5.15 -8.15 -16.56
CA ALA A 10 -3.91 -8.49 -15.87
C ALA A 10 -2.91 -7.34 -15.83
N GLU A 11 -2.73 -6.60 -16.93
CA GLU A 11 -1.85 -5.42 -16.94
C GLU A 11 -2.41 -4.29 -16.08
N PHE A 12 -3.72 -4.05 -16.14
CA PHE A 12 -4.37 -3.06 -15.28
C PHE A 12 -4.16 -3.38 -13.79
N LEU A 13 -4.40 -4.64 -13.39
CA LEU A 13 -4.21 -5.07 -12.01
C LEU A 13 -2.75 -4.98 -11.58
N LYS A 14 -1.82 -5.37 -12.45
CA LYS A 14 -0.38 -5.22 -12.20
C LYS A 14 -0.02 -3.77 -11.91
N GLU A 15 -0.36 -2.84 -12.79
CA GLU A 15 -0.03 -1.43 -12.60
C GLU A 15 -0.71 -0.86 -11.33
N SER A 16 -1.97 -1.21 -11.08
CA SER A 16 -2.69 -0.79 -9.86
C SER A 16 -2.01 -1.28 -8.58
N ILE A 17 -1.52 -2.52 -8.57
CA ILE A 17 -0.76 -3.08 -7.44
C ILE A 17 0.55 -2.31 -7.24
N PHE A 18 1.31 -2.04 -8.30
CA PHE A 18 2.55 -1.28 -8.22
C PHE A 18 2.32 0.16 -7.71
N ASP A 19 1.27 0.81 -8.18
CA ASP A 19 0.90 2.15 -7.75
C ASP A 19 0.57 2.17 -6.24
N LEU A 20 -0.21 1.19 -5.76
CA LEU A 20 -0.55 1.10 -4.32
C LEU A 20 0.69 0.82 -3.46
N LEU A 21 1.60 -0.04 -3.92
CA LEU A 21 2.86 -0.30 -3.21
C LEU A 21 3.73 0.95 -3.11
N ASP A 22 3.84 1.75 -4.18
CA ASP A 22 4.57 3.02 -4.17
C ASP A 22 3.92 4.05 -3.22
N LEU A 23 2.58 4.13 -3.20
CA LEU A 23 1.86 4.99 -2.26
C LEU A 23 2.09 4.58 -0.79
N ILE A 24 2.12 3.28 -0.51
CA ILE A 24 2.44 2.75 0.82
C ILE A 24 3.87 3.11 1.23
N ASP A 25 4.85 2.95 0.34
CA ASP A 25 6.25 3.33 0.61
C ASP A 25 6.40 4.83 0.88
N ARG A 26 5.74 5.67 0.08
CA ARG A 26 5.70 7.13 0.28
C ARG A 26 5.10 7.50 1.64
N ALA A 27 4.01 6.84 2.05
CA ALA A 27 3.40 7.06 3.36
C ALA A 27 4.35 6.64 4.50
N ASN A 28 5.01 5.49 4.39
CA ASN A 28 6.02 5.05 5.37
C ASN A 28 7.18 6.05 5.49
N ARG A 29 7.74 6.52 4.37
CA ARG A 29 8.81 7.53 4.38
C ARG A 29 8.37 8.86 5.00
N ALA A 30 7.12 9.27 4.78
CA ALA A 30 6.56 10.46 5.39
C ALA A 30 6.43 10.29 6.91
N ILE A 31 5.90 9.15 7.38
CA ILE A 31 5.83 8.81 8.82
C ILE A 31 7.22 8.92 9.46
N GLU A 32 8.22 8.26 8.88
CA GLU A 32 9.59 8.28 9.42
C GLU A 32 10.18 9.69 9.43
N ARG A 33 9.95 10.49 8.37
CA ARG A 33 10.38 11.89 8.36
C ARG A 33 9.78 12.69 9.51
N HIS A 34 8.46 12.61 9.72
CA HIS A 34 7.79 13.37 10.77
C HIS A 34 8.12 12.89 12.19
N LYS A 35 8.52 11.62 12.38
CA LYS A 35 9.07 11.11 13.65
C LYS A 35 10.43 11.72 14.02
N THR A 36 11.22 12.13 13.02
CA THR A 36 12.57 12.73 13.24
C THR A 36 12.55 14.24 13.49
N ILE A 37 11.42 14.92 13.27
CA ILE A 37 11.26 16.35 13.53
C ILE A 37 11.02 16.58 15.03
N ALA A 38 11.59 17.64 15.59
CA ALA A 38 11.39 18.06 16.98
C ALA A 38 10.74 19.46 17.05
N PRO A 39 9.55 19.61 17.67
CA PRO A 39 8.72 18.53 18.22
C PRO A 39 8.16 17.61 17.13
N GLN A 40 7.89 16.36 17.48
CA GLN A 40 7.28 15.40 16.56
C GLN A 40 5.93 15.90 16.09
N ASP A 41 5.70 15.81 14.77
CA ASP A 41 4.43 16.17 14.17
C ASP A 41 3.47 14.97 14.22
N THR A 42 2.85 14.80 15.39
CA THR A 42 1.96 13.66 15.67
C THR A 42 0.73 13.64 14.77
N ILE A 43 0.20 14.81 14.40
CA ILE A 43 -0.96 14.93 13.50
C ILE A 43 -0.60 14.41 12.11
N ALA A 44 0.55 14.81 11.57
CA ALA A 44 1.00 14.31 10.27
C ALA A 44 1.26 12.80 10.32
N ILE A 45 1.91 12.29 11.37
CA ILE A 45 2.18 10.86 11.54
C ILE A 45 0.88 10.04 11.50
N GLU A 46 -0.12 10.43 12.29
CA GLU A 46 -1.41 9.73 12.29
C GLU A 46 -2.11 9.79 10.93
N GLY A 47 -2.06 10.94 10.26
CA GLY A 47 -2.62 11.11 8.91
C GLY A 47 -2.00 10.14 7.90
N PHE A 48 -0.67 10.06 7.86
CA PHE A 48 0.03 9.13 6.98
C PHE A 48 -0.17 7.66 7.35
N MET A 49 -0.33 7.33 8.64
CA MET A 49 -0.69 5.98 9.07
C MET A 49 -2.06 5.55 8.53
N ARG A 50 -3.07 6.44 8.61
CA ARG A 50 -4.41 6.15 8.06
C ARG A 50 -4.38 6.00 6.54
N LEU A 51 -3.65 6.88 5.83
CA LEU A 51 -3.48 6.76 4.37
C LEU A 51 -2.82 5.44 3.97
N ARG A 52 -1.75 5.05 4.69
CA ARG A 52 -1.10 3.75 4.48
C ARG A 52 -2.07 2.59 4.65
N GLU A 53 -2.89 2.61 5.70
CA GLU A 53 -3.88 1.56 5.95
C GLU A 53 -4.95 1.49 4.86
N GLN A 54 -5.41 2.64 4.35
CA GLN A 54 -6.35 2.69 3.22
C GLN A 54 -5.74 2.08 1.96
N HIS A 55 -4.50 2.42 1.62
CA HIS A 55 -3.82 1.84 0.46
C HIS A 55 -3.54 0.35 0.64
N ALA A 56 -3.17 -0.10 1.84
CA ALA A 56 -2.97 -1.52 2.14
C ALA A 56 -4.28 -2.32 2.06
N SER A 57 -5.41 -1.76 2.51
CA SER A 57 -6.72 -2.39 2.36
C SER A 57 -7.10 -2.56 0.88
N HIS A 58 -6.92 -1.51 0.08
CA HIS A 58 -7.18 -1.58 -1.36
C HIS A 58 -6.24 -2.57 -2.05
N LEU A 59 -4.97 -2.64 -1.63
CA LEU A 59 -4.04 -3.62 -2.17
C LEU A 59 -4.49 -5.05 -1.85
N ASP A 60 -4.97 -5.31 -0.63
CA ASP A 60 -5.52 -6.62 -0.25
C ASP A 60 -6.73 -7.00 -1.11
N GLU A 61 -7.64 -6.06 -1.38
CA GLU A 61 -8.79 -6.27 -2.27
C GLU A 61 -8.36 -6.65 -3.70
N LEU A 62 -7.35 -5.97 -4.26
CA LEU A 62 -6.82 -6.29 -5.58
C LEU A 62 -6.08 -7.64 -5.60
N MET A 63 -5.35 -7.97 -4.53
CA MET A 63 -4.64 -9.24 -4.41
C MET A 63 -5.60 -10.42 -4.23
N ALA A 64 -6.75 -10.21 -3.59
CA ALA A 64 -7.78 -11.23 -3.44
C ALA A 64 -8.36 -11.69 -4.79
N GLU A 65 -8.34 -10.84 -5.84
CA GLU A 65 -8.69 -11.26 -7.20
C GLU A 65 -7.76 -12.36 -7.75
N PHE A 66 -6.56 -12.48 -7.19
CA PHE A 66 -5.58 -13.53 -7.51
C PHE A 66 -5.53 -14.66 -6.46
N GLY A 67 -6.41 -14.64 -5.46
CA GLY A 67 -6.40 -15.58 -4.34
C GLY A 67 -5.25 -15.37 -3.35
N LEU A 68 -4.65 -14.17 -3.34
CA LEU A 68 -3.58 -13.79 -2.43
C LEU A 68 -4.11 -12.81 -1.39
N HIS A 69 -3.69 -12.95 -0.14
CA HIS A 69 -4.00 -12.00 0.93
C HIS A 69 -2.71 -11.42 1.52
N LEU A 70 -2.78 -10.16 1.92
CA LEU A 70 -1.74 -9.53 2.72
C LEU A 70 -1.83 -10.07 4.15
N ALA A 71 -0.85 -10.87 4.56
CA ALA A 71 -0.73 -11.25 5.96
C ALA A 71 -0.28 -10.02 6.75
N LYS A 72 -1.21 -9.42 7.49
CA LYS A 72 -0.92 -8.37 8.46
C LYS A 72 -0.14 -9.01 9.61
N GLN A 73 1.18 -8.90 9.60
CA GLN A 73 1.97 -9.31 10.76
C GLN A 73 1.65 -8.33 11.90
N SER A 74 0.92 -8.83 12.90
CA SER A 74 0.59 -8.11 14.12
C SER A 74 1.84 -8.05 15.00
N GLY A 75 2.74 -7.13 14.70
CA GLY A 75 3.95 -6.98 15.50
C GLY A 75 4.98 -6.16 14.79
N ASP A 76 4.96 -4.86 15.05
CA ASP A 76 6.05 -3.94 14.76
C ASP A 76 6.32 -3.66 13.27
N ALA A 77 7.04 -2.58 13.04
CA ALA A 77 7.26 -1.90 11.76
C ALA A 77 7.28 -2.75 10.48
N GLY A 78 6.30 -2.51 9.59
CA GLY A 78 6.61 -2.31 8.16
C GLY A 78 6.76 -3.53 7.25
N GLU A 79 6.53 -4.77 7.70
CA GLU A 79 6.64 -5.94 6.82
C GLU A 79 5.28 -6.63 6.57
N TYR A 80 4.79 -6.52 5.35
CA TYR A 80 3.69 -7.34 4.84
C TYR A 80 4.28 -8.62 4.24
N SER A 81 3.77 -9.78 4.65
CA SER A 81 4.15 -11.09 4.08
C SER A 81 2.94 -11.70 3.36
N TYR A 82 3.18 -12.54 2.35
CA TYR A 82 2.12 -13.21 1.60
C TYR A 82 1.77 -14.55 2.26
N ALA A 83 0.47 -14.83 2.44
CA ALA A 83 -0.02 -16.15 2.84
C ALA A 83 -1.01 -16.69 1.79
N MET A 84 -0.86 -17.96 1.42
CA MET A 84 -1.80 -18.66 0.54
C MET A 84 -2.96 -19.19 1.38
N ALA A 85 -4.21 -18.92 0.97
CA ALA A 85 -5.38 -19.52 1.59
C ALA A 85 -5.47 -21.01 1.18
N SER A 86 -5.50 -21.89 2.19
CA SER A 86 -5.71 -23.34 2.04
C SER A 86 -7.18 -23.70 1.95
#